data_AF-A0A3N4L5C4-F1
#
_entry.id   AF-A0A3N4L5C4-F1
#
_cell.length_a   1.000
_cell.length_b   1.000
_cell.length_c   1.000
_cell.angle_alpha   90.00
_cell.angle_beta   90.00
_cell.angle_gamma   90.00
#
_symmetry.space_group_name_H-M   'P 1'
#
loop_
_entity.id
_entity.type
_entity.pdbx_description
1 polymer ?
#
loop_
_entity_poly.entity_id
_entity_poly.type
_entity_poly.pdbx_seq_one_letter_code
_entity_poly.pdbx_strand_id
1 'polypeptide(L)'
;MSNQTPNSASLTLRAKNGSTTVFLFAQKSDSLLSLKSQIHELLQQNKDNIVTPISDSADEIILGAPIDQADLSKGFQTIQNQDKKRTTVQDAGLKDVSVIGYKVGEDADFSVEVPSDDFDDSQQE
;
A
#
# COMPACT_ATOMS: atom_id res chain seq x y z
N MET A 1 -28.97 13.46 18.25
CA MET A 1 -28.11 12.51 17.51
C MET A 1 -27.31 13.33 16.52
N SER A 2 -26.03 13.56 16.77
CA SER A 2 -25.20 14.36 15.87
C SER A 2 -24.88 13.52 14.64
N ASN A 3 -25.37 13.91 13.47
CA ASN A 3 -24.95 13.33 12.19
C ASN A 3 -23.45 13.55 12.05
N GLN A 4 -22.64 12.49 12.18
CA GLN A 4 -21.27 12.52 11.72
C GLN A 4 -21.28 12.57 10.20
N THR A 5 -21.02 13.74 9.64
CA THR A 5 -20.69 13.87 8.22
C THR A 5 -19.46 13.00 7.96
N PRO A 6 -19.44 12.13 6.94
CA PRO A 6 -18.26 11.32 6.64
C PRO A 6 -17.08 12.26 6.43
N ASN A 7 -16.05 12.09 7.27
CA ASN A 7 -14.84 12.89 7.18
C ASN A 7 -14.16 12.60 5.85
N SER A 8 -14.30 13.48 4.86
CA SER A 8 -13.76 13.32 3.50
C SER A 8 -12.22 13.34 3.44
N ALA A 9 -11.56 13.39 4.61
CA ALA A 9 -10.12 13.28 4.78
C ALA A 9 -9.64 11.85 5.07
N SER A 10 -10.52 10.94 5.50
CA SER A 10 -10.17 9.54 5.78
C SER A 10 -10.19 8.70 4.51
N LEU A 11 -9.24 7.78 4.40
CA LEU A 11 -9.00 6.90 3.26
C LEU A 11 -8.74 5.48 3.76
N THR A 12 -9.20 4.50 2.99
CA THR A 12 -8.80 3.10 3.13
C THR A 12 -7.85 2.76 1.99
N LEU A 13 -6.63 2.31 2.31
CA LEU A 13 -5.62 1.92 1.32
C LEU A 13 -5.39 0.41 1.35
N ARG A 14 -5.04 -0.16 0.19
CA ARG A 14 -4.66 -1.57 0.05
C ARG A 14 -3.18 -1.65 -0.29
N ALA A 15 -2.34 -2.01 0.67
CA ALA A 15 -0.92 -2.22 0.45
C ALA A 15 -0.67 -3.69 0.08
N LYS A 16 -0.13 -3.95 -1.12
CA LYS A 16 0.10 -5.29 -1.65
C LYS A 16 1.58 -5.64 -1.78
N ASN A 17 1.92 -6.89 -1.47
CA ASN A 17 3.18 -7.54 -1.81
C ASN A 17 2.96 -9.04 -2.03
N GLY A 18 3.05 -9.50 -3.28
CA GLY A 18 2.72 -10.89 -3.61
C GLY A 18 1.26 -11.21 -3.27
N SER A 19 1.07 -12.31 -2.54
CA SER A 19 -0.24 -12.73 -2.01
C SER A 19 -0.67 -11.99 -0.74
N THR A 20 0.20 -11.14 -0.17
CA THR A 20 -0.11 -10.41 1.07
C THR A 20 -0.77 -9.08 0.75
N THR A 21 -1.93 -8.82 1.36
CA THR A 21 -2.62 -7.53 1.31
C THR A 21 -2.83 -7.01 2.73
N VAL A 22 -2.34 -5.81 2.98
CA VAL A 22 -2.55 -5.08 4.24
C VAL A 22 -3.54 -3.96 3.99
N PHE A 23 -4.62 -3.92 4.78
CA PHE A 23 -5.59 -2.82 4.75
C PHE A 23 -5.16 -1.74 5.74
N LEU A 24 -4.99 -0.53 5.25
CA LEU A 24 -4.53 0.61 6.03
C LEU A 24 -5.63 1.64 6.15
N PHE A 25 -5.79 2.17 7.34
CA PHE A 25 -6.56 3.39 7.56
C PHE A 25 -5.61 4.58 7.54
N ALA A 26 -5.96 5.60 6.76
CA ALA A 26 -5.11 6.77 6.60
C ALA A 26 -5.94 8.06 6.54
N GLN A 27 -5.36 9.15 6.96
CA GLN A 27 -5.84 10.50 6.66
C GLN A 27 -4.98 11.11 5.55
N LYS A 28 -5.57 12.01 4.75
CA LYS A 28 -4.84 12.76 3.72
C LYS A 28 -3.60 13.47 4.25
N SER A 29 -3.63 13.92 5.51
CA SER A 29 -2.55 14.60 6.21
C SER A 29 -1.49 13.67 6.82
N ASP A 30 -1.74 12.36 6.86
CA ASP A 30 -0.79 11.42 7.45
C ASP A 30 0.49 11.39 6.61
N SER A 31 1.63 11.21 7.29
CA SER A 31 2.91 11.04 6.61
C SER A 31 3.01 9.64 6.00
N LEU A 32 3.77 9.51 4.91
CA LEU A 32 4.06 8.19 4.35
C LEU A 32 4.86 7.32 5.32
N LEU A 33 5.67 7.91 6.19
CA LEU A 33 6.35 7.18 7.27
C LEU A 33 5.34 6.52 8.22
N SER A 34 4.24 7.20 8.56
CA SER A 34 3.18 6.60 9.38
C SER A 34 2.55 5.38 8.70
N LEU A 35 2.31 5.44 7.39
CA LEU A 35 1.85 4.27 6.63
C LEU A 35 2.86 3.12 6.67
N LYS A 36 4.15 3.41 6.47
CA LYS A 36 5.21 2.40 6.59
C LYS A 36 5.21 1.75 7.98
N SER A 37 5.07 2.55 9.05
CA SER A 37 4.99 2.03 10.42
C SER A 37 3.77 1.13 10.64
N GLN A 38 2.60 1.50 10.11
CA GLN A 38 1.39 0.66 10.18
C GLN A 38 1.59 -0.67 9.44
N ILE A 39 2.16 -0.64 8.23
CA ILE A 39 2.49 -1.86 7.47
C ILE A 39 3.44 -2.72 8.30
N HIS A 40 4.54 -2.15 8.78
CA HIS A 40 5.55 -2.87 9.56
C HIS A 40 4.93 -3.55 10.80
N GLU A 41 4.13 -2.83 11.57
CA GLU A 41 3.46 -3.36 12.76
C GLU A 41 2.54 -4.53 12.41
N LEU A 42 1.71 -4.39 11.37
CA LEU A 42 0.78 -5.44 10.94
C LEU A 42 1.51 -6.68 10.41
N LEU A 43 2.63 -6.50 9.69
CA LEU A 43 3.46 -7.62 9.25
C LEU A 43 4.10 -8.33 10.45
N GLN A 44 4.69 -7.58 11.40
CA GLN A 44 5.32 -8.16 12.60
C GLN A 44 4.34 -8.93 13.47
N GLN A 45 3.11 -8.43 13.64
CA GLN A 45 2.05 -9.12 14.40
C GLN A 45 1.61 -10.44 13.75
N ASN A 46 1.80 -10.58 12.44
CA ASN A 46 1.34 -11.73 11.65
C ASN A 46 2.50 -12.52 11.03
N LYS A 47 3.74 -12.32 11.51
CA LYS A 47 4.96 -12.85 10.90
C LYS A 47 4.97 -14.36 10.66
N ASP A 48 4.30 -15.12 11.52
CA ASP A 48 4.25 -16.59 11.41
C ASP A 48 3.34 -17.07 10.27
N ASN A 49 2.52 -16.18 9.69
CA ASN A 49 1.55 -16.47 8.64
C ASN A 49 1.89 -15.80 7.30
N ILE A 50 2.98 -15.05 7.23
CA ILE A 50 3.36 -14.24 6.07
C ILE A 50 4.61 -14.84 5.44
N VAL A 51 4.57 -15.04 4.12
CA VAL A 51 5.70 -15.59 3.35
C VAL A 51 6.68 -14.49 2.91
N THR A 52 6.22 -13.25 2.81
CA THR A 52 7.06 -12.13 2.37
C THR A 52 8.07 -11.74 3.45
N PRO A 53 9.29 -11.32 3.06
CA PRO A 53 10.26 -10.75 3.99
C PRO A 53 9.66 -9.61 4.80
N ILE A 54 9.99 -9.57 6.09
CA ILE A 54 9.59 -8.52 7.02
C ILE A 54 10.86 -7.81 7.45
N SER A 55 10.86 -6.47 7.37
CA SER A 55 11.99 -5.66 7.84
C SER A 55 12.06 -5.61 9.36
N ASP A 56 13.21 -5.26 9.90
CA ASP A 56 13.37 -4.93 11.32
C ASP A 56 12.91 -3.49 11.62
N SER A 57 12.84 -2.64 10.58
CA SER A 57 12.40 -1.24 10.67
C SER A 57 11.39 -0.87 9.59
N ALA A 58 10.49 0.04 9.93
CA ALA A 58 9.57 0.67 8.96
C ALA A 58 10.30 1.51 7.90
N ASP A 59 11.50 2.02 8.19
CA ASP A 59 12.28 2.83 7.23
C ASP A 59 12.76 2.01 6.02
N GLU A 60 12.90 0.69 6.18
CA GLU A 60 13.29 -0.25 5.11
C GLU A 60 12.14 -0.60 4.16
N ILE A 61 10.92 -0.17 4.49
CA ILE A 61 9.75 -0.38 3.64
C ILE A 61 9.76 0.70 2.56
N ILE A 62 9.75 0.27 1.30
CA ILE A 62 9.59 1.14 0.14
C ILE A 62 8.15 1.00 -0.35
N LEU A 63 7.47 2.13 -0.53
CA LEU A 63 6.11 2.24 -1.08
C LEU A 63 6.17 2.52 -2.58
N GLY A 64 5.26 1.89 -3.33
CA GLY A 64 5.08 2.09 -4.76
C GLY A 64 3.65 2.47 -5.09
N ALA A 65 3.47 3.36 -6.06
CA ALA A 65 2.19 3.62 -6.70
C ALA A 65 2.09 2.79 -7.99
N PRO A 66 0.92 2.27 -8.36
CA PRO A 66 0.74 1.56 -9.62
C PRO A 66 1.09 2.48 -10.80
N ILE A 67 1.79 1.94 -11.79
CA ILE A 67 2.09 2.66 -13.05
C ILE A 67 0.79 2.97 -13.79
N ASP A 68 -0.18 2.05 -13.73
CA ASP A 68 -1.53 2.22 -14.25
C ASP A 68 -2.54 1.74 -13.20
N GLN A 69 -3.43 2.64 -12.76
CA GLN A 69 -4.44 2.29 -11.75
C GLN A 69 -5.50 1.32 -12.26
N ALA A 70 -5.70 1.23 -13.59
CA ALA A 70 -6.65 0.30 -14.20
C ALA A 70 -6.03 -1.08 -14.46
N ASP A 71 -4.69 -1.18 -14.45
CA ASP A 71 -3.97 -2.39 -14.80
C ASP A 71 -2.71 -2.56 -13.93
N LEU A 72 -2.87 -3.28 -12.81
CA LEU A 72 -1.80 -3.54 -11.85
C LEU A 72 -0.70 -4.45 -12.42
N SER A 73 -0.94 -5.15 -13.53
CA SER A 73 0.06 -6.02 -14.17
C SER A 73 1.21 -5.21 -14.78
N LYS A 74 0.98 -3.93 -15.08
CA LYS A 74 2.02 -3.00 -15.53
C LYS A 74 3.04 -2.66 -14.43
N GLY A 75 2.80 -3.12 -13.21
CA GLY A 75 3.70 -2.96 -12.08
C GLY A 75 3.53 -1.63 -11.36
N PHE A 76 4.54 -1.32 -10.55
CA PHE A 76 4.52 -0.22 -9.61
C PHE A 76 5.79 0.61 -9.74
N GLN A 77 5.67 1.91 -9.53
CA GLN A 77 6.79 2.83 -9.46
C GLN A 77 6.95 3.35 -8.03
N THR A 78 8.19 3.50 -7.58
CA THR A 78 8.50 4.04 -6.25
C THR A 78 7.85 5.41 -6.06
N ILE A 79 7.15 5.60 -4.94
CA ILE A 79 6.61 6.91 -4.58
C ILE A 79 7.78 7.84 -4.25
N GLN A 80 7.94 8.91 -5.03
CA GLN A 80 9.03 9.85 -4.84
C GLN A 80 8.91 10.58 -3.50
N ASN A 81 10.05 10.91 -2.90
CA ASN A 81 10.14 11.68 -1.65
C ASN A 81 9.51 11.00 -0.42
N GLN A 82 9.21 9.70 -0.46
CA GLN A 82 8.54 9.00 0.63
C GLN A 82 9.28 9.00 1.98
N ASP A 83 10.58 9.21 1.98
CA ASP A 83 11.41 9.31 3.20
C ASP A 83 11.54 10.74 3.72
N LYS A 84 10.99 11.73 2.98
CA LYS A 84 10.88 13.09 3.50
C LYS A 84 9.78 13.13 4.53
N LYS A 85 10.12 13.53 5.77
CA LYS A 85 9.18 13.64 6.91
C LYS A 85 7.88 14.41 6.65
N ARG A 86 7.82 15.22 5.59
CA ARG A 86 6.67 16.06 5.23
C ARG A 86 5.82 15.51 4.09
N THR A 87 6.24 14.45 3.40
CA THR A 87 5.46 13.89 2.30
C THR A 87 4.27 13.13 2.87
N THR A 88 3.08 13.63 2.53
CA THR A 88 1.81 13.10 3.03
C THR A 88 1.16 12.12 2.03
N VAL A 89 0.13 11.42 2.50
CA VAL A 89 -0.75 10.59 1.65
C VAL A 89 -1.34 11.40 0.49
N GLN A 90 -1.72 12.66 0.74
CA GLN A 90 -2.23 13.55 -0.29
C GLN A 90 -1.15 13.98 -1.30
N ASP A 91 0.06 14.29 -0.84
CA ASP A 91 1.18 14.67 -1.73
C ASP A 91 1.58 13.53 -2.67
N ALA A 92 1.40 12.29 -2.21
CA ALA A 92 1.60 11.08 -2.99
C ALA A 92 0.46 10.78 -4.00
N GLY A 93 -0.58 11.61 -4.03
CA GLY A 93 -1.73 11.45 -4.92
C GLY A 93 -2.63 10.26 -4.58
N LEU A 94 -2.49 9.69 -3.38
CA LEU A 94 -3.28 8.55 -2.95
C LEU A 94 -4.71 8.98 -2.62
N LYS A 95 -5.66 8.16 -3.07
CA LYS A 95 -7.11 8.37 -2.91
C LYS A 95 -7.71 7.22 -2.10
N ASP A 96 -8.96 7.39 -1.69
CA ASP A 96 -9.68 6.30 -1.06
C ASP A 96 -9.70 5.08 -1.98
N VAL A 97 -9.67 3.89 -1.39
CA VAL A 97 -9.57 2.58 -2.04
C VAL A 97 -8.36 2.36 -2.98
N SER A 98 -7.37 3.25 -2.97
CA SER A 98 -6.15 3.10 -3.79
C SER A 98 -5.39 1.83 -3.42
N VAL A 99 -4.80 1.21 -4.43
CA VAL A 99 -3.82 0.13 -4.27
C VAL A 99 -2.43 0.76 -4.30
N ILE A 100 -1.58 0.35 -3.35
CA ILE A 100 -0.16 0.68 -3.31
C ILE A 100 0.64 -0.61 -3.23
N GLY A 101 1.82 -0.65 -3.81
CA GLY A 101 2.79 -1.71 -3.58
C GLY A 101 3.61 -1.40 -2.33
N TYR A 102 4.09 -2.43 -1.63
CA TYR A 102 5.18 -2.27 -0.69
C TYR A 102 6.23 -3.36 -0.90
N LYS A 103 7.49 -3.05 -0.60
CA LYS A 103 8.58 -4.02 -0.56
C LYS A 103 9.54 -3.70 0.58
N VAL A 104 10.32 -4.69 0.98
CA VAL A 104 11.37 -4.55 2.00
C VAL A 104 12.73 -4.62 1.31
N GLY A 105 13.65 -3.70 1.63
CA GLY A 105 15.04 -3.74 1.18
C GLY A 105 15.43 -2.61 0.21
N GLU A 106 16.71 -2.59 -0.18
CA GLU A 106 17.38 -1.43 -0.83
C GLU A 106 17.37 -1.43 -2.37
N ASP A 107 16.81 -2.45 -3.03
CA ASP A 107 16.93 -2.57 -4.49
C ASP A 107 16.27 -1.41 -5.26
N ALA A 108 16.91 -0.97 -6.35
CA ALA A 108 16.48 0.18 -7.15
C ALA A 108 15.23 -0.08 -7.99
N ASP A 109 14.96 -1.34 -8.34
CA ASP A 109 13.79 -1.71 -9.13
C ASP A 109 12.62 -2.06 -8.20
N PHE A 110 11.54 -1.31 -8.31
CA PHE A 110 10.29 -1.59 -7.61
C PHE A 110 9.52 -2.62 -8.43
N SER A 111 9.73 -3.91 -8.13
CA SER A 111 8.93 -5.00 -8.68
C SER A 111 8.13 -5.64 -7.55
N VAL A 112 6.81 -5.59 -7.67
CA VAL A 112 5.89 -6.30 -6.79
C VAL A 112 4.93 -7.05 -7.69
N GLU A 113 4.98 -8.38 -7.63
CA GLU A 113 3.98 -9.20 -8.29
C GLU A 113 2.66 -9.05 -7.52
N VAL A 114 1.64 -8.54 -8.20
CA VAL A 114 0.28 -8.51 -7.69
C VAL A 114 -0.53 -9.45 -8.57
N PRO A 115 -1.18 -10.47 -8.00
CA PRO A 115 -2.11 -11.30 -8.77
C PRO A 115 -3.12 -10.38 -9.46
N SER A 116 -3.21 -10.47 -10.78
CA SER A 116 -4.37 -9.95 -11.49
C SER A 116 -5.56 -10.76 -11.01
N ASP A 117 -6.60 -10.07 -10.54
CA ASP A 117 -7.92 -10.68 -10.37
C ASP A 117 -8.49 -10.92 -11.77
N ASP A 118 -7.86 -11.82 -12.54
CA ASP A 118 -8.45 -12.44 -13.72
C ASP A 118 -9.54 -13.37 -13.20
N PHE A 119 -10.68 -12.79 -12.80
CA PHE A 119 -11.93 -13.53 -12.75
C PHE A 119 -12.20 -13.95 -14.19
N ASP A 120 -11.73 -15.14 -14.51
CA ASP A 120 -12.08 -15.88 -15.70
C ASP A 120 -13.60 -16.09 -15.68
N ASP A 121 -14.32 -15.23 -16.37
CA ASP A 121 -15.78 -15.21 -16.53
C ASP A 121 -16.27 -16.40 -17.40
N SER A 122 -15.52 -17.51 -17.42
CA SER A 122 -15.78 -18.70 -18.24
C SER A 122 -16.55 -19.81 -17.52
N GLN A 123 -17.16 -19.54 -16.37
CA GLN A 123 -18.07 -20.48 -15.69
C GLN A 123 -19.56 -20.11 -15.89
N GLN A 124 -19.94 -19.81 -17.13
CA GLN A 124 -21.34 -19.87 -17.58
C GLN A 124 -21.42 -20.70 -18.87
N GLU A 125 -21.48 -22.02 -18.72
CA GLU A 125 -22.18 -22.92 -19.65
C GLU A 125 -23.06 -23.90 -18.85
#